data_AF-A0AAU4REH3-F1
#
_entry.id   AF-A0AAU4REH3-F1
#
_cell.length_a   1.000
_cell.length_b   1.000
_cell.length_c   1.000
_cell.angle_alpha   90.00
_cell.angle_beta   90.00
_cell.angle_gamma   90.00
#
_symmetry.space_group_name_H-M   'P 1'
#
loop_
_entity.id
_entity.type
_entity.pdbx_description
1 polymer ?
#
loop_
_entity_poly.entity_id
_entity_poly.type
_entity_poly.pdbx_seq_one_letter_code
_entity_poly.pdbx_strand_id
1 'polypeptide(L)'
;MAELSPDLEWTRAAPPDATGPGPWIEIAFGEGEDGDAPVYLRETSAPDTVVTTNRRKWDAFVLGVQAGEFDHFVEGAPGPDDTAG
;
A
#
# COMPACT_ATOMS: atom_id res chain seq x y z
N MET A 1 17.96 10.58 3.22
CA MET A 1 16.83 10.02 2.46
C MET A 1 17.11 10.26 0.99
N ALA A 2 16.84 9.30 0.11
CA ALA A 2 16.93 9.56 -1.32
C ALA A 2 15.86 10.61 -1.69
N GLU A 3 16.24 11.59 -2.50
CA GLU A 3 15.30 12.56 -3.04
C GLU A 3 14.36 11.83 -4.02
N LEU A 4 13.05 11.95 -3.81
CA LEU A 4 12.07 11.31 -4.67
C LEU A 4 11.99 12.06 -6.00
N SER A 5 11.97 11.32 -7.10
CA SER A 5 11.76 11.92 -8.42
C SER A 5 10.37 12.58 -8.47
N PRO A 6 10.25 13.81 -9.00
CA PRO A 6 8.95 14.47 -9.16
C PRO A 6 8.05 13.77 -10.20
N ASP A 7 8.65 12.96 -11.08
CA ASP A 7 7.99 12.24 -12.17
C ASP A 7 7.43 10.86 -11.75
N LEU A 8 7.37 10.57 -10.44
CA LEU A 8 6.79 9.32 -9.96
C LEU A 8 5.28 9.25 -10.28
N GLU A 9 4.90 8.19 -11.00
CA GLU A 9 3.49 7.86 -11.23
C GLU A 9 2.93 7.11 -10.02
N TRP A 10 2.04 7.77 -9.27
CA TRP A 10 1.38 7.20 -8.11
C TRP A 10 0.06 6.52 -8.50
N THR A 11 -0.03 5.22 -8.25
CA THR A 11 -1.24 4.43 -8.44
C THR A 11 -1.97 4.27 -7.12
N ARG A 12 -3.23 4.72 -7.08
CA ARG A 12 -4.11 4.60 -5.90
C ARG A 12 -4.65 3.17 -5.76
N ALA A 13 -4.36 2.51 -4.64
CA ALA A 13 -4.97 1.23 -4.26
C ALA A 13 -6.37 1.48 -3.66
N ALA A 14 -7.34 1.74 -4.52
CA ALA A 14 -8.75 1.88 -4.14
C ALA A 14 -9.65 1.17 -5.17
N PRO A 15 -10.88 0.79 -4.79
CA PRO A 15 -11.87 0.31 -5.76
C PRO A 15 -12.08 1.33 -6.90
N PRO A 16 -12.40 0.86 -8.13
CA PRO A 16 -12.56 1.74 -9.29
C PRO A 16 -13.68 2.77 -9.09
N ASP A 17 -14.77 2.39 -8.41
CA ASP A 17 -15.91 3.25 -8.13
C ASP A 17 -15.74 4.09 -6.84
N ALA A 18 -14.62 3.94 -6.13
CA ALA A 18 -14.39 4.68 -4.90
C ALA A 18 -14.19 6.17 -5.19
N THR A 19 -15.14 6.97 -4.71
CA THR A 19 -15.13 8.43 -4.75
C THR A 19 -14.82 8.99 -3.38
N GLY A 20 -13.96 10.00 -3.30
CA GLY A 20 -13.54 10.64 -2.05
C GLY A 20 -12.03 10.58 -1.77
N PRO A 21 -11.56 11.33 -0.76
CA PRO A 21 -10.14 11.63 -0.57
C PRO A 21 -9.32 10.49 0.07
N GLY A 22 -9.95 9.48 0.68
CA GLY A 22 -9.25 8.37 1.34
C GLY A 22 -9.68 8.14 2.78
N PRO A 23 -8.85 7.45 3.59
CA PRO A 23 -7.42 7.17 3.35
C PRO A 23 -7.19 6.02 2.37
N TRP A 24 -6.45 6.29 1.29
CA TRP A 24 -6.01 5.26 0.33
C TRP A 24 -4.50 5.11 0.42
N ILE A 25 -4.00 3.88 0.19
CA ILE A 25 -2.58 3.66 -0.06
C ILE A 25 -2.31 4.00 -1.53
N GLU A 26 -1.24 4.75 -1.78
CA GLU A 26 -0.72 5.01 -3.13
C GLU A 26 0.65 4.34 -3.26
N ILE A 27 0.89 3.72 -4.41
CA ILE A 27 2.14 3.02 -4.73
C ILE A 27 2.78 3.64 -5.98
N ALA A 28 4.09 3.87 -5.96
CA ALA A 28 4.86 4.26 -7.14
C ALA A 28 6.11 3.38 -7.29
N PHE A 29 6.48 3.09 -8.53
CA PHE A 29 7.70 2.36 -8.87
C PHE A 29 8.75 3.35 -9.36
N GLY A 30 9.94 3.32 -8.76
CA GLY A 30 11.06 4.12 -9.24
C GLY A 30 11.73 3.52 -10.47
N GLU A 31 12.75 4.20 -10.96
CA GLU A 31 13.51 3.77 -12.14
C GLU A 31 14.20 2.41 -11.92
N GLY A 32 14.26 1.62 -12.99
CA GLY A 32 14.88 0.30 -13.00
C GLY A 32 13.88 -0.86 -12.89
N GLU A 33 14.29 -2.03 -13.38
CA GLU A 33 13.45 -3.24 -13.40
C GLU A 33 13.97 -4.37 -12.52
N ASP A 34 15.18 -4.21 -11.98
CA ASP A 34 15.81 -5.20 -11.11
C ASP A 34 15.15 -5.25 -9.72
N GLY A 35 15.45 -6.33 -8.98
CA GLY A 35 14.89 -6.56 -7.64
C GLY A 35 15.24 -5.48 -6.60
N ASP A 36 16.27 -4.67 -6.86
CA ASP A 36 16.70 -3.56 -6.00
C ASP A 36 16.04 -2.22 -6.39
N ALA A 37 15.30 -2.17 -7.51
CA ALA A 37 14.55 -0.98 -7.91
C ALA A 37 13.57 -0.58 -6.80
N PRO A 38 13.48 0.71 -6.45
CA PRO A 38 12.71 1.15 -5.29
C PRO A 38 11.21 1.11 -5.57
N VAL A 39 10.45 0.78 -4.53
CA VAL A 39 8.99 0.88 -4.51
C VAL A 39 8.61 1.80 -3.36
N TYR A 40 7.78 2.79 -3.66
CA TYR A 40 7.37 3.82 -2.71
C TYR A 40 5.90 3.65 -2.35
N LEU A 41 5.60 3.81 -1.07
CA LEU A 41 4.24 3.75 -0.54
C LEU A 41 3.96 5.00 0.27
N ARG A 42 2.76 5.55 0.16
CA ARG A 42 2.26 6.64 1.00
C ARG A 42 0.76 6.55 1.20
N GLU A 43 0.23 7.29 2.16
CA GLU A 43 -1.20 7.48 2.32
C GLU A 43 -1.65 8.79 1.65
N THR A 44 -2.85 8.80 1.05
CA THR A 44 -3.42 10.01 0.44
C THR A 44 -3.58 11.16 1.43
N SER A 45 -3.81 10.86 2.71
CA SER A 45 -3.93 11.86 3.79
C SER A 45 -2.59 12.37 4.33
N ALA A 46 -1.48 11.72 4.00
CA ALA A 46 -0.13 12.07 4.47
C ALA A 46 0.90 11.91 3.35
N PRO A 47 0.79 12.67 2.24
CA PRO A 47 1.59 12.45 1.04
C PRO A 47 3.09 12.69 1.23
N ASP A 48 3.48 13.43 2.26
CA ASP A 48 4.87 13.70 2.64
C ASP A 48 5.52 12.55 3.44
N THR A 49 4.72 11.58 3.91
CA THR A 49 5.20 10.43 4.67
C THR A 49 5.33 9.23 3.73
N VAL A 50 6.52 9.02 3.19
CA VAL A 50 6.81 7.96 2.22
C VAL A 50 7.61 6.84 2.86
N VAL A 51 7.11 5.61 2.72
CA VAL A 51 7.83 4.38 3.06
C VAL A 51 8.45 3.82 1.79
N THR A 52 9.73 3.46 1.85
CA THR A 52 10.48 2.91 0.71
C THR A 52 10.84 1.46 0.98
N THR A 53 10.56 0.61 0.00
CA THR A 53 11.05 -0.77 -0.10
C THR A 53 11.68 -0.99 -1.48
N ASN A 54 11.92 -2.23 -1.88
CA ASN A 54 12.37 -2.57 -3.22
C ASN A 54 11.46 -3.61 -3.87
N ARG A 55 11.62 -3.77 -5.18
CA ARG A 55 10.79 -4.62 -6.02
C ARG A 55 10.77 -6.07 -5.53
N ARG A 56 11.92 -6.63 -5.17
CA ARG A 56 12.01 -8.01 -4.62
C ARG A 56 11.17 -8.19 -3.35
N LYS A 57 11.27 -7.26 -2.40
CA LYS A 57 10.50 -7.34 -1.15
C LYS A 57 9.02 -7.10 -1.40
N TRP A 58 8.69 -6.18 -2.31
CA TRP A 58 7.31 -5.90 -2.71
C TRP A 58 6.65 -7.12 -3.35
N ASP A 59 7.31 -7.78 -4.29
CA ASP A 59 6.81 -9.02 -4.93
C ASP A 59 6.56 -10.11 -3.89
N ALA A 60 7.50 -10.33 -2.96
CA ALA A 60 7.32 -11.29 -1.88
C ALA A 60 6.14 -10.93 -0.97
N PHE A 61 5.97 -9.65 -0.65
CA PHE A 61 4.84 -9.16 0.15
C PHE A 61 3.50 -9.41 -0.55
N VAL A 62 3.39 -9.06 -1.84
CA VAL A 62 2.17 -9.30 -2.64
C VAL A 62 1.83 -10.79 -2.69
N LEU A 63 2.82 -11.66 -2.88
CA LEU A 63 2.60 -13.12 -2.86
C LEU A 63 2.08 -13.60 -1.50
N GLY A 64 2.63 -13.08 -0.38
CA GLY A 64 2.14 -13.39 0.96
C GLY A 64 0.69 -12.95 1.19
N VAL A 65 0.34 -11.74 0.73
CA VAL A 65 -1.05 -11.24 0.78
C VAL A 65 -1.99 -12.13 -0.03
N GLN A 66 -1.62 -12.51 -1.26
CA GLN A 66 -2.42 -13.38 -2.11
C GLN A 66 -2.58 -14.80 -1.54
N ALA A 67 -1.59 -15.28 -0.78
CA ALA A 67 -1.64 -16.57 -0.09
C ALA A 67 -2.50 -16.56 1.18
N GLY A 68 -3.06 -15.40 1.56
CA GLY A 68 -3.84 -15.23 2.78
C GLY A 68 -3.00 -15.27 4.05
N GLU A 69 -1.69 -15.02 3.97
CA GLU A 69 -0.78 -15.05 5.14
C GLU A 69 -1.19 -14.02 6.22
N PHE A 70 -1.96 -13.00 5.84
CA PHE A 70 -2.38 -11.90 6.72
C PHE A 70 -3.86 -11.94 7.15
N ASP A 71 -4.67 -12.90 6.69
CA ASP A 71 -6.11 -12.97 7.04
C ASP A 71 -6.34 -13.23 8.54
N HIS A 72 -5.38 -13.86 9.22
CA HIS A 72 -5.42 -14.12 10.66
C HIS A 72 -5.38 -12.85 11.52
N PHE A 73 -4.97 -11.70 10.98
CA PHE A 73 -4.94 -10.43 11.72
C PHE A 73 -6.32 -9.76 11.83
N VAL A 74 -7.35 -10.30 11.17
CA VAL A 74 -8.73 -9.77 11.18
C VAL A 74 -9.62 -10.51 12.20
N GLU A 75 -9.22 -11.69 12.67
CA GLU A 75 -9.92 -12.47 13.70
C GLU A 75 -9.87 -11.75 15.06
N GLY A 76 -10.82 -10.83 15.30
CA GLY A 76 -10.95 -10.09 16.55
C GLY A 76 -11.48 -8.66 16.42
N ALA A 77 -11.66 -8.12 15.21
CA ALA A 77 -12.37 -6.85 15.05
C ALA A 77 -13.88 -7.07 15.33
N PRO A 78 -14.51 -6.32 16.26
CA PRO A 78 -15.96 -6.43 16.46
C PRO A 78 -16.66 -6.10 15.14
N GLY A 79 -17.51 -7.00 14.67
CA GLY A 79 -18.39 -6.71 13.54
C GLY A 79 -19.31 -5.53 13.88
N PRO A 80 -19.84 -4.81 12.87
CA PRO A 80 -20.78 -3.71 13.10
C PRO A 80 -22.06 -4.13 13.85
N ASP A 81 -22.29 -5.44 14.01
CA ASP A 81 -23.43 -6.03 14.72
C ASP A 81 -23.20 -6.23 16.24
N ASP A 82 -21.98 -6.02 16.74
CA ASP A 82 -21.62 -6.29 18.15
C ASP A 82 -21.87 -5.09 19.09
N THR A 83 -22.53 -4.03 18.62
CA THR A 83 -22.88 -2.84 19.44
C THR A 83 -24.30 -2.84 20.00
N ALA A 84 -25.03 -3.95 19.86
CA ALA A 84 -26.36 -4.12 20.45
C ALA A 84 -26.36 -5.27 21.48
N GLY A 85 -25.95 -4.96 22.71
CA GLY A 85 -26.05 -5.83 23.89
C GLY A 85 -26.10 -5.04 25.16
#